data_AF-A0A7C3ZNL1-F1
#
_entry.id   AF-A0A7C3ZNL1-F1
#
_cell.length_a   1.000
_cell.length_b   1.000
_cell.length_c   1.000
_cell.angle_alpha   90.00
_cell.angle_beta   90.00
_cell.angle_gamma   90.00
#
_symmetry.space_group_name_H-M   'P 1'
#
loop_
_entity.id
_entity.type
_entity.pdbx_description
1 polymer ?
#
loop_
_entity_poly.entity_id
_entity_poly.type
_entity_poly.pdbx_seq_one_letter_code
_entity_poly.pdbx_strand_id
1 'polypeptide(L)'
;MTKHSFARAIVKVNLRFLGAMITLGFSWLCWQGASKELWALYGIASLGFLGGGRALLAAIWEVKDILGNMTRIERLEKMGAEPKADPRPLRDTMKDGGMIK
;
A
#
# COMPACT_ATOMS: atom_id res chain seq x y z
N MET A 1 -1.47 9.38 9.53
CA MET A 1 -0.82 9.74 8.25
C MET A 1 -1.26 11.15 7.89
N THR A 2 -0.34 12.10 7.66
CA THR A 2 -0.75 13.46 7.24
C THR A 2 -1.27 13.42 5.80
N LYS A 3 -2.28 14.24 5.44
CA LYS A 3 -2.87 14.25 4.08
C LYS A 3 -1.80 14.39 2.97
N HIS A 4 -0.73 15.15 3.24
CA HIS A 4 0.43 15.31 2.35
C HIS A 4 1.29 14.06 2.14
N SER A 5 1.33 13.13 3.11
CA SER A 5 2.05 11.86 2.98
C SER A 5 1.28 10.86 2.13
N PHE A 6 -0.06 10.86 2.26
CA PHE A 6 -0.93 9.98 1.49
C PHE A 6 -0.96 10.34 -0.01
N ALA A 7 -1.12 11.62 -0.33
CA ALA A 7 -1.10 12.09 -1.72
C ALA A 7 0.22 11.73 -2.43
N ARG A 8 1.36 11.87 -1.74
CA ARG A 8 2.67 11.47 -2.27
C ARG A 8 2.78 9.96 -2.52
N ALA A 9 2.22 9.14 -1.63
CA ALA A 9 2.21 7.69 -1.80
C ALA A 9 1.40 7.28 -3.05
N ILE A 10 0.22 7.87 -3.25
CA ILE A 10 -0.61 7.61 -4.44
C ILE A 10 0.12 8.01 -5.72
N VAL A 11 0.70 9.21 -5.77
CA VAL A 11 1.42 9.69 -6.96
C VAL A 11 2.59 8.77 -7.29
N LYS A 12 3.35 8.31 -6.28
CA LYS A 12 4.46 7.38 -6.46
C LYS A 12 4.01 6.04 -7.06
N VAL A 13 2.92 5.47 -6.55
CA VAL A 13 2.33 4.23 -7.07
C VAL A 13 1.89 4.42 -8.52
N ASN A 14 1.19 5.51 -8.83
CA ASN A 14 0.72 5.79 -10.19
C ASN A 14 1.88 5.97 -11.18
N LEU A 15 2.94 6.69 -10.79
CA LEU A 15 4.12 6.85 -11.64
C LEU A 15 4.82 5.51 -11.90
N ARG A 16 4.92 4.66 -10.89
CA ARG A 16 5.46 3.29 -11.05
C ARG A 16 4.60 2.43 -11.96
N PHE A 17 3.28 2.47 -11.78
CA PHE A 17 2.34 1.72 -12.61
C PHE A 17 2.42 2.19 -14.07
N LEU A 18 2.42 3.50 -14.31
CA LEU A 18 2.56 4.07 -15.64
C LEU A 18 3.88 3.67 -16.30
N GLY A 19 4.99 3.75 -15.55
CA GLY A 19 6.29 3.30 -16.02
C GLY A 19 6.29 1.82 -16.39
N ALA A 20 5.71 0.96 -15.56
CA ALA A 20 5.58 -0.47 -15.83
C ALA A 20 4.76 -0.74 -17.10
N MET A 21 3.64 -0.04 -17.30
CA MET A 21 2.80 -0.15 -18.49
C MET A 21 3.56 0.26 -19.76
N ILE A 22 4.32 1.37 -19.71
CA ILE A 22 5.13 1.82 -20.84
C ILE A 22 6.19 0.77 -21.18
N THR A 23 6.91 0.25 -20.17
CA THR A 23 7.93 -0.79 -20.39
C THR A 23 7.33 -2.07 -20.98
N LEU A 24 6.18 -2.52 -20.47
CA LEU A 24 5.48 -3.71 -20.98
C LEU A 24 4.97 -3.48 -22.41
N GLY A 25 4.40 -2.31 -22.69
CA GLY A 25 3.95 -1.93 -24.04
C GLY A 25 5.10 -1.89 -25.03
N PHE A 26 6.24 -1.30 -24.65
CA PHE A 26 7.45 -1.31 -25.47
C PHE A 26 7.97 -2.74 -25.71
N SER A 27 8.01 -3.56 -24.68
CA SER A 27 8.44 -4.96 -24.77
C SER A 27 7.56 -5.76 -25.72
N TRP A 28 6.24 -5.52 -25.68
CA TRP A 28 5.30 -6.12 -26.61
C TRP A 28 5.58 -5.71 -28.07
N LEU A 29 5.82 -4.42 -28.33
CA LEU A 29 6.19 -3.93 -29.66
C LEU A 29 7.49 -4.58 -30.16
N CYS A 30 8.50 -4.69 -29.30
CA CYS A 30 9.74 -5.39 -29.63
C CYS A 30 9.48 -6.87 -29.98
N TRP A 31 8.55 -7.53 -29.30
CA TRP A 31 8.17 -8.92 -29.59
C TRP A 31 7.52 -9.06 -30.97
N GLN A 32 6.65 -8.12 -31.36
CA GLN A 32 5.99 -8.12 -32.67
C GLN A 32 6.96 -7.89 -33.83
N GLY A 33 7.98 -7.05 -33.61
CA GLY A 33 9.02 -6.78 -34.61
C GLY A 33 10.15 -7.82 -34.65
N ALA A 34 10.17 -8.78 -33.73
CA ALA A 34 11.23 -9.75 -33.64
C ALA A 34 11.17 -10.76 -34.79
N SER A 35 12.30 -10.91 -35.48
CA SER A 35 12.46 -11.82 -36.62
C SER A 35 13.78 -12.58 -36.51
N LYS A 36 14.04 -13.52 -37.43
CA LYS A 36 15.33 -14.24 -37.46
C LYS A 36 16.52 -13.30 -37.69
N GLU A 37 16.32 -12.24 -38.48
CA GLU A 37 17.34 -11.21 -38.74
C GLU A 37 17.52 -10.27 -37.55
N LEU A 38 16.43 -10.00 -36.82
CA LEU A 38 16.40 -9.12 -35.65
C LEU A 38 16.21 -9.90 -34.35
N TRP A 39 16.95 -10.98 -34.16
CA TRP A 39 16.80 -11.89 -33.01
C TRP A 39 17.04 -11.20 -31.66
N ALA A 40 17.87 -10.14 -31.63
CA ALA A 40 18.14 -9.36 -30.42
C ALA A 40 16.88 -8.71 -29.82
N LEU A 41 15.85 -8.45 -30.64
CA LEU A 41 14.57 -7.94 -30.17
C LEU A 41 13.86 -8.93 -29.24
N TYR A 42 14.02 -10.25 -29.42
CA TYR A 42 13.49 -11.23 -28.45
C TYR A 42 14.13 -11.07 -27.08
N GLY A 43 15.45 -10.81 -27.04
CA GLY A 43 16.18 -10.57 -25.80
C GLY A 43 15.70 -9.29 -25.10
N ILE A 44 15.62 -8.18 -25.84
CA ILE A 44 15.13 -6.89 -25.33
C ILE A 44 13.70 -7.01 -24.82
N ALA A 45 12.82 -7.64 -25.60
CA ALA A 45 11.42 -7.85 -25.23
C ALA A 45 11.29 -8.72 -23.98
N SER A 46 12.09 -9.80 -23.86
CA SER A 46 12.08 -10.67 -22.68
C SER A 46 12.53 -9.93 -21.41
N LEU A 47 13.64 -9.18 -21.50
CA LEU A 47 14.16 -8.39 -20.38
C LEU A 47 13.19 -7.29 -19.96
N GLY A 48 12.61 -6.58 -20.94
CA GLY A 48 11.62 -5.55 -20.67
C GLY A 48 10.33 -6.13 -20.09
N PHE A 49 9.91 -7.32 -20.52
CA PHE A 49 8.74 -8.01 -19.96
C PHE A 49 8.97 -8.42 -18.50
N LEU A 50 10.15 -8.97 -18.18
CA LEU A 50 10.53 -9.30 -16.80
C LEU A 50 10.64 -8.04 -15.93
N GLY A 51 11.30 -7.00 -16.43
CA GLY A 51 11.47 -5.73 -15.71
C GLY A 51 10.15 -5.02 -15.45
N GLY A 52 9.33 -4.88 -16.49
CA GLY A 52 7.99 -4.29 -16.42
C GLY A 52 7.04 -5.10 -15.56
N GLY A 53 7.08 -6.44 -15.67
CA GLY A 53 6.31 -7.34 -14.83
C GLY A 53 6.67 -7.22 -13.35
N ARG A 54 7.96 -7.14 -13.02
CA ARG A 54 8.43 -6.91 -11.64
C ARG A 54 7.98 -5.56 -11.10
N ALA A 55 8.06 -4.50 -11.90
CA ALA A 55 7.61 -3.16 -11.52
C ALA A 55 6.09 -3.12 -11.28
N LEU A 56 5.32 -3.82 -12.11
CA LEU A 56 3.87 -3.96 -11.95
C LEU A 56 3.51 -4.69 -10.65
N LEU A 57 4.17 -5.82 -10.37
CA LEU A 57 3.98 -6.54 -9.11
C LEU A 57 4.31 -5.66 -7.91
N ALA A 58 5.43 -4.93 -7.95
CA ALA A 58 5.81 -4.01 -6.87
C ALA A 58 4.75 -2.93 -6.64
N ALA A 59 4.15 -2.37 -7.70
CA ALA A 59 3.06 -1.41 -7.58
C ALA A 59 1.83 -2.02 -6.89
N ILE A 60 1.47 -3.26 -7.22
CA ILE A 60 0.36 -3.98 -6.59
C ILE A 60 0.62 -4.19 -5.09
N TRP A 61 1.85 -4.59 -4.72
CA TRP A 61 2.22 -4.75 -3.31
C TRP A 61 2.18 -3.42 -2.55
N GLU A 62 2.67 -2.33 -3.16
CA GLU A 62 2.64 -1.00 -2.54
C GLU A 62 1.19 -0.51 -2.31
N VAL A 63 0.26 -0.83 -3.22
CA VAL A 63 -1.18 -0.59 -3.01
C VAL A 63 -1.72 -1.39 -1.82
N LYS A 64 -1.38 -2.69 -1.73
CA LYS A 64 -1.80 -3.53 -0.60
C LYS A 64 -1.29 -3.00 0.73
N ASP A 65 -0.04 -2.56 0.79
CA ASP A 65 0.55 -1.97 2.01
C ASP A 65 -0.16 -0.68 2.41
N ILE A 66 -0.51 0.19 1.45
CA ILE A 66 -1.28 1.40 1.72
C ILE A 66 -2.65 1.04 2.31
N LEU A 67 -3.37 0.10 1.70
CA LEU A 67 -4.69 -0.35 2.19
C LEU A 67 -4.61 -1.01 3.58
N GLY A 68 -3.59 -1.86 3.81
CA GLY A 68 -3.36 -2.49 5.10
C GLY A 68 -3.07 -1.47 6.21
N ASN A 69 -2.29 -0.43 5.90
CA ASN A 69 -2.04 0.65 6.83
C ASN A 69 -3.29 1.50 7.10
N MET A 70 -4.13 1.76 6.10
CA MET A 70 -5.40 2.48 6.29
C MET A 70 -6.35 1.70 7.21
N THR A 71 -6.56 0.40 6.95
CA THR A 71 -7.42 -0.44 7.79
C THR A 71 -6.90 -0.56 9.22
N ARG A 72 -5.57 -0.61 9.41
CA ARG A 72 -4.95 -0.58 10.75
C ARG A 72 -5.22 0.75 11.47
N ILE A 73 -5.11 1.89 10.78
CA ILE A 73 -5.40 3.20 11.36
C ILE A 73 -6.88 3.29 11.74
N GLU A 74 -7.81 2.90 10.86
CA GLU A 74 -9.24 2.88 11.17
C GLU A 74 -9.56 1.99 12.37
N ARG A 75 -8.89 0.84 12.50
CA ARG A 75 -9.05 -0.03 13.66
C ARG A 75 -8.56 0.64 14.95
N LEU A 76 -7.42 1.33 14.90
CA LEU A 76 -6.90 2.09 16.04
C LEU A 76 -7.80 3.27 16.40
N GLU A 77 -8.35 3.98 15.42
CA GLU A 77 -9.32 5.06 15.64
C GLU A 77 -10.60 4.52 16.29
N LYS A 78 -11.11 3.36 15.86
CA LYS A 78 -12.26 2.70 16.52
C LYS A 78 -11.95 2.34 17.98
N MET A 79 -10.78 1.78 18.26
CA MET A 79 -10.37 1.41 19.63
C MET A 79 -10.03 2.63 20.51
N GLY A 80 -9.62 3.75 19.90
CA GLY A 80 -9.38 5.02 20.61
C GLY A 80 -10.65 5.88 20.78
N ALA A 81 -11.64 5.69 19.92
CA ALA A 81 -12.95 6.34 19.97
C ALA A 81 -13.94 5.59 20.86
N GLU A 82 -13.72 4.29 21.12
CA GLU A 82 -14.28 3.66 22.30
C GLU A 82 -13.78 4.49 23.50
N PRO A 83 -14.67 5.22 24.20
CA PRO A 83 -14.24 5.86 25.42
C PRO A 83 -13.66 4.72 26.25
N LYS A 84 -12.38 4.83 26.62
CA LYS A 84 -11.95 4.20 27.87
C LYS A 84 -12.98 4.70 28.85
N ALA A 85 -13.95 3.85 29.15
CA ALA A 85 -14.65 3.90 30.40
C ALA A 85 -13.51 3.73 31.38
N ASP A 86 -12.86 4.84 31.73
CA ASP A 86 -12.35 5.01 33.07
C ASP A 86 -13.50 4.46 33.89
N PRO A 87 -13.31 3.33 34.60
CA PRO A 87 -14.26 2.97 35.59
C PRO A 87 -14.20 4.16 36.54
N ARG A 88 -15.13 5.12 36.37
CA ARG A 88 -15.39 6.14 37.37
C ARG A 88 -15.48 5.29 38.62
N PRO A 89 -14.59 5.45 39.61
CA PRO A 89 -14.80 4.76 40.84
C PRO A 89 -16.17 5.24 41.30
N LEU A 90 -17.15 4.34 41.25
CA LEU A 90 -18.46 4.60 41.82
C LEU A 90 -18.14 5.03 43.23
N ARG A 91 -18.38 6.31 43.51
CA ARG A 91 -18.05 6.94 44.79
C ARG A 91 -18.62 6.14 45.97
N ASP A 92 -19.67 5.37 45.70
CA ASP A 92 -20.32 4.42 46.62
C ASP A 92 -19.45 3.21 46.97
N THR A 93 -18.67 2.66 46.03
CA THR A 93 -17.79 1.50 46.32
C THR A 93 -16.60 1.83 47.22
N MET A 94 -16.14 3.09 47.25
CA MET A 94 -15.08 3.51 48.18
C MET A 94 -15.60 3.82 49.59
N LYS A 95 -16.88 4.19 49.72
CA LYS A 95 -17.52 4.45 51.01
C LYS A 95 -17.84 3.14 51.74
N ASP A 96 -18.33 2.14 51.00
CA ASP A 96 -18.58 0.80 51.54
C ASP A 96 -17.29 0.01 51.84
N GLY A 97 -16.18 0.34 51.17
CA GLY A 97 -14.86 -0.23 51.44
C GLY A 97 -14.07 0.43 52.58
N GLY A 98 -14.62 1.44 53.27
CA GLY A 98 -13.97 2.10 54.43
C GLY A 98 -12.69 2.89 54.11
N MET A 99 -12.42 3.18 52.83
CA MET A 99 -11.17 3.81 52.40
C MET A 99 -11.18 5.35 52.48
N ILE A 100 -12.34 5.97 52.67
CA ILE A 100 -12.47 7.41 52.89
C ILE A 100 -13.46 7.63 54.03
N LYS A 101 -13.02 8.29 55.10
CA LYS A 101 -13.89 8.77 56.19
C LYS A 101 -14.67 10.01 55.75
#